data_AF-A0A8T5F934-F1
#
_entry.id   AF-A0A8T5F934-F1
#
_cell.length_a   1.000
_cell.length_b   1.000
_cell.length_c   1.000
_cell.angle_alpha   90.00
_cell.angle_beta   90.00
_cell.angle_gamma   90.00
#
_symmetry.space_group_name_H-M   'P 1'
#
loop_
_entity.id
_entity.type
_entity.pdbx_description
1 polymer ?
#
loop_
_entity_poly.entity_id
_entity_poly.type
_entity_poly.pdbx_seq_one_letter_code
_entity_poly.pdbx_strand_id
1 'polypeptide(L)'
;MTQRISFSNKWNYLVSTVFDHVLVPDVLLMEELRFTPHTWKVWKAKFIERSKYGTQKKIHYTTKKEVIFKITYDKKGKMWSYEETSSTE
;
A
#
# COMPACT_ATOMS: atom_id res chain seq x y z
N MET A 1 -0.78 -27.91 -5.20
CA MET A 1 -1.64 -26.88 -5.82
C MET A 1 -1.00 -25.53 -5.60
N THR A 2 -0.46 -24.88 -6.63
CA THR A 2 0.15 -23.56 -6.49
C THR A 2 -0.97 -22.54 -6.30
N GLN A 3 -1.17 -22.04 -5.09
CA GLN A 3 -2.13 -20.96 -4.84
C GLN A 3 -1.75 -19.78 -5.74
N ARG A 4 -2.65 -19.40 -6.65
CA ARG A 4 -2.43 -18.22 -7.49
C ARG A 4 -2.32 -17.00 -6.59
N ILE A 5 -1.20 -16.28 -6.72
CA ILE A 5 -1.00 -15.01 -6.02
C ILE A 5 -2.05 -14.03 -6.55
N SER A 6 -3.02 -13.67 -5.69
CA SER A 6 -4.07 -12.71 -6.01
C SER A 6 -3.54 -11.29 -5.91
N PHE A 7 -3.84 -10.47 -6.93
CA PHE A 7 -3.48 -9.06 -6.91
C PHE A 7 -4.10 -8.33 -5.72
N SER A 8 -5.39 -8.56 -5.47
CA SER A 8 -6.13 -7.96 -4.36
C SER A 8 -5.52 -8.31 -3.01
N ASN A 9 -5.03 -9.54 -2.83
CA ASN A 9 -4.40 -9.94 -1.57
C ASN A 9 -3.09 -9.18 -1.34
N LYS A 10 -2.26 -9.04 -2.38
CA LYS A 10 -1.02 -8.27 -2.28
C LYS A 10 -1.27 -6.77 -2.10
N TRP A 11 -2.29 -6.23 -2.76
CA TRP A 11 -2.73 -4.85 -2.57
C TRP A 11 -3.19 -4.59 -1.14
N ASN A 12 -4.07 -5.43 -0.59
CA ASN A 12 -4.56 -5.28 0.79
C ASN A 12 -3.41 -5.36 1.81
N TYR A 13 -2.43 -6.23 1.55
CA TYR A 13 -1.27 -6.34 2.42
C TYR A 13 -0.38 -5.09 2.33
N LEU A 14 -0.12 -4.58 1.12
CA LEU A 14 0.57 -3.30 0.91
C LEU A 14 -0.10 -2.16 1.66
N VAL A 15 -1.42 -2.01 1.50
CA VAL A 15 -2.22 -1.00 2.20
C VAL A 15 -2.05 -1.12 3.70
N SER A 16 -2.06 -2.34 4.22
CA SER A 16 -1.91 -2.59 5.65
C SER A 16 -0.52 -2.19 6.15
N THR A 17 0.53 -2.63 5.47
CA THR A 17 1.92 -2.28 5.80
C THR A 17 2.15 -0.77 5.78
N VAL A 18 1.66 -0.08 4.75
CA VAL A 18 1.83 1.39 4.64
C VAL A 18 1.05 2.12 5.73
N PHE A 19 -0.17 1.67 6.04
CA PHE A 19 -0.96 2.26 7.12
C PHE A 19 -0.30 2.08 8.49
N ASP A 20 0.26 0.89 8.77
CA ASP A 20 0.82 0.57 10.08
C ASP A 20 2.19 1.22 10.32
N HIS A 21 2.93 1.58 9.25
CA HIS A 21 4.28 2.15 9.33
C HIS A 21 4.41 3.62 8.87
N VAL A 22 3.33 4.23 8.35
CA VAL A 22 3.24 5.62 7.83
C VAL A 22 4.09 5.89 6.58
N LEU A 23 5.36 5.50 6.57
CA LEU A 23 6.32 5.70 5.49
C LEU A 23 7.16 4.43 5.31
N VAL A 24 7.10 3.84 4.11
CA VAL A 24 7.74 2.55 3.82
C VAL A 24 8.62 2.64 2.56
N PRO A 25 9.94 2.43 2.68
CA PRO A 25 10.82 2.31 1.52
C PRO A 25 10.42 1.19 0.56
N ASP A 26 10.59 1.43 -0.74
CA ASP A 26 10.23 0.48 -1.80
C ASP A 26 10.90 -0.90 -1.64
N VAL A 27 12.13 -0.94 -1.16
CA VAL A 27 12.89 -2.19 -0.93
C VAL A 27 12.31 -2.97 0.25
N LEU A 28 11.99 -2.29 1.35
CA LEU A 28 11.37 -2.96 2.51
C LEU A 28 9.99 -3.49 2.16
N LEU A 29 9.19 -2.72 1.42
CA LEU A 29 7.88 -3.17 0.97
C LEU A 29 7.96 -4.37 0.01
N MET A 30 8.99 -4.40 -0.85
CA MET A 30 9.26 -5.55 -1.71
C MET A 30 9.53 -6.81 -0.89
N GLU A 31 10.37 -6.71 0.15
CA GLU A 31 10.72 -7.82 1.03
C GLU A 31 9.51 -8.31 1.84
N GLU A 32 8.75 -7.39 2.44
CA GLU A 32 7.51 -7.68 3.18
C GLU A 32 6.48 -8.42 2.31
N LEU A 33 6.31 -7.97 1.07
CA LEU A 33 5.40 -8.59 0.11
C LEU A 33 6.01 -9.85 -0.53
N ARG A 34 7.22 -10.27 -0.14
CA ARG A 34 7.93 -11.45 -0.64
C ARG A 34 8.09 -11.47 -2.16
N PHE A 35 8.39 -10.32 -2.74
CA PHE A 35 8.73 -10.20 -4.15
C PHE A 35 10.24 -10.28 -4.33
N THR A 36 10.65 -10.87 -5.46
CA THR A 36 12.02 -10.71 -5.96
C THR A 36 12.15 -9.37 -6.69
N PRO A 37 13.35 -8.82 -6.88
CA PRO A 37 13.54 -7.58 -7.65
C PRO A 37 12.90 -7.62 -9.05
N HIS A 38 12.96 -8.78 -9.71
CA HIS A 38 12.37 -8.96 -11.03
C HIS A 38 10.84 -8.89 -11.01
N THR A 39 10.21 -9.61 -10.08
CA THR A 39 8.74 -9.61 -9.96
C THR A 39 8.22 -8.27 -9.43
N TRP A 40 8.95 -7.64 -8.51
CA TRP A 40 8.62 -6.32 -7.97
C TRP A 40 8.50 -5.27 -9.07
N LYS A 41 9.43 -5.24 -10.03
CA LYS A 41 9.39 -4.28 -11.15
C LYS A 41 8.05 -4.32 -11.92
N VAL A 42 7.46 -5.50 -12.07
CA VAL A 42 6.17 -5.69 -12.75
C VAL A 42 5.00 -5.31 -11.84
N TRP A 43 5.03 -5.75 -10.59
CA TRP A 43 3.92 -5.57 -9.64
C TRP A 43 3.80 -4.14 -9.12
N LYS A 44 4.94 -3.49 -8.83
CA LYS A 44 5.02 -2.10 -8.40
C LYS A 44 4.29 -1.15 -9.34
N ALA A 45 4.48 -1.29 -10.65
CA ALA A 45 3.81 -0.45 -11.63
C ALA A 45 2.28 -0.53 -11.49
N LYS A 46 1.74 -1.73 -11.28
CA LYS A 46 0.31 -1.97 -11.07
C LYS A 46 -0.19 -1.43 -9.73
N PHE A 47 0.63 -1.50 -8.67
CA PHE A 47 0.28 -0.89 -7.38
C PHE A 47 0.25 0.64 -7.46
N ILE A 48 1.23 1.25 -8.12
CA ILE A 48 1.27 2.70 -8.35
C ILE A 48 0.07 3.13 -9.20
N GLU A 49 -0.31 2.34 -10.19
CA GLU A 49 -1.52 2.59 -10.97
C GLU A 49 -2.76 2.50 -10.07
N ARG A 50 -2.92 1.41 -9.32
CA ARG A 50 -4.07 1.19 -8.42
C ARG A 50 -4.20 2.27 -7.36
N SER A 51 -3.09 2.79 -6.84
CA SER A 51 -3.06 3.81 -5.78
C SER A 51 -3.56 5.17 -6.23
N LYS A 52 -3.59 5.44 -7.55
CA LYS A 52 -4.19 6.65 -8.10
C LYS A 52 -5.71 6.67 -7.93
N TYR A 53 -6.34 5.50 -7.78
CA TYR A 53 -7.78 5.34 -7.82
C TYR A 53 -8.36 5.05 -6.43
N GLY A 54 -9.26 5.94 -5.99
CA GLY A 54 -10.08 5.74 -4.80
C GLY A 54 -9.32 5.89 -3.48
N THR A 55 -10.11 5.88 -2.41
CA THR A 55 -9.63 5.87 -1.03
C THR A 55 -9.71 4.47 -0.45
N GLN A 56 -8.95 4.24 0.61
CA GLN A 56 -9.00 3.05 1.45
C GLN A 56 -9.64 3.43 2.79
N LYS A 57 -10.27 2.46 3.43
CA LYS A 57 -10.84 2.61 4.78
C LYS A 57 -10.22 1.58 5.70
N LYS A 58 -9.73 2.01 6.85
CA LYS A 58 -9.22 1.11 7.91
C LYS A 58 -9.55 1.70 9.27
N ILE A 59 -9.82 0.83 10.23
CA ILE A 59 -10.04 1.25 11.63
C ILE A 59 -8.67 1.23 12.32
N HIS A 60 -8.30 2.36 12.91
CA HIS A 60 -7.08 2.42 13.70
C HIS A 60 -7.24 1.61 14.99
N TYR A 61 -6.33 0.68 15.26
CA TYR A 61 -6.51 -0.27 16.36
C TYR A 61 -6.57 0.41 17.74
N THR A 62 -5.71 1.41 17.96
CA THR A 62 -5.59 2.14 19.23
C THR A 62 -6.70 3.17 19.44
N THR A 63 -7.01 4.00 18.44
CA THR A 63 -7.99 5.10 18.59
C THR A 63 -9.42 4.68 18.28
N LYS A 64 -9.62 3.49 17.70
CA LYS A 64 -10.91 2.97 17.20
C LYS A 64 -11.60 3.87 16.17
N LYS A 65 -10.91 4.89 15.65
CA LYS A 65 -11.43 5.78 14.62
C LYS A 65 -11.30 5.12 13.25
N GLU A 66 -12.35 5.25 12.44
CA GLU A 66 -12.25 4.98 11.00
C GLU A 66 -11.40 6.08 10.37
N VAL A 67 -10.38 5.66 9.62
CA VAL A 67 -9.52 6.54 8.83
C VAL A 67 -9.78 6.23 7.36
N ILE A 68 -10.12 7.29 6.62
CA ILE A 68 -10.20 7.25 5.16
C ILE A 68 -8.92 7.88 4.64
N PHE A 69 -8.19 7.15 3.80
CA PHE A 69 -6.87 7.58 3.33
C PHE A 69 -6.60 7.14 1.90
N LYS A 70 -5.59 7.75 1.29
CA LYS A 70 -5.09 7.38 -0.02
C LYS A 70 -3.65 6.90 0.09
N ILE A 71 -3.33 5.79 -0.57
CA ILE A 71 -1.94 5.34 -0.71
C ILE A 71 -1.24 6.20 -1.76
N THR A 72 -0.07 6.70 -1.42
CA THR A 72 0.78 7.52 -2.30
C THR A 72 2.16 6.88 -2.46
N TYR A 73 2.79 7.19 -3.58
CA TYR A 73 4.15 6.73 -3.89
C TYR A 73 5.00 7.90 -4.39
N ASP A 74 6.04 8.24 -3.64
CA ASP A 74 7.06 9.18 -4.05
C ASP A 74 8.08 8.49 -4.96
N LYS A 75 8.10 8.90 -6.23
CA LYS A 75 9.03 8.37 -7.23
C LYS A 75 10.48 8.76 -6.95
N LYS A 76 10.74 9.95 -6.38
CA LYS A 76 12.09 10.46 -6.15
C LYS A 76 12.74 9.77 -4.96
N GLY A 77 12.06 9.75 -3.82
CA GLY A 77 12.51 9.08 -2.59
C GLY A 77 12.31 7.57 -2.60
N LYS A 78 11.54 7.03 -3.56
CA LYS A 78 11.15 5.60 -3.61
C LYS A 78 10.46 5.17 -2.32
N MET A 79 9.50 5.97 -1.87
CA MET A 79 8.79 5.79 -0.61
C MET A 79 7.30 5.59 -0.88
N TRP A 80 6.68 4.72 -0.09
CA TRP A 80 5.25 4.55 0.01
C TRP A 80 4.74 5.21 1.28
N SER A 81 3.61 5.88 1.18
CA SER A 81 2.99 6.59 2.28
C SER A 81 1.48 6.56 2.15
N TYR A 82 0.78 7.08 3.15
CA TYR A 82 -0.62 7.42 3.00
C TYR A 82 -0.90 8.87 3.38
N GLU A 83 -1.92 9.42 2.74
CA GLU A 83 -2.47 10.73 3.05
C GLU A 83 -3.90 10.51 3.56
N GLU A 84 -4.18 10.99 4.77
CA GLU A 84 -5.55 11.00 5.27
C GLU A 84 -6.39 11.94 4.41
N THR A 85 -7.48 11.42 3.87
CA THR A 85 -8.46 12.25 3.21
C THR A 85 -9.42 12.69 4.29
N SER A 86 -9.26 13.92 4.78
CA SER A 86 -10.30 14.56 5.57
C SER A 86 -11.57 14.54 4.73
N SER A 87 -12.63 13.94 5.26
CA SER A 87 -13.98 14.16 4.77
C SER A 87 -14.29 15.64 4.99
N THR A 88 -13.90 16.49 4.04
CA THR A 88 -14.47 17.83 3.96
C THR A 88 -15.89 17.64 3.43
N GLU A 89 -16.81 17.73 4.40
CA GLU A 89 -18.25 17.96 4.29
C GLU A 89 -19.14 16.82 3.79
#